data_AF-A0AAD5Q774-F1
#
_entry.id   AF-A0AAD5Q774-F1
#
_cell.length_a   1.000
_cell.length_b   1.000
_cell.length_c   1.000
_cell.angle_alpha   90.00
_cell.angle_beta   90.00
_cell.angle_gamma   90.00
#
_symmetry.space_group_name_H-M   'P 1'
#
loop_
_entity.id
_entity.type
_entity.pdbx_description
1 polymer ?
#
loop_
_entity_poly.entity_id
_entity_poly.type
_entity_poly.pdbx_seq_one_letter_code
_entity_poly.pdbx_strand_id
1 'polypeptide(L)'
;MLFPSPSVDATVVRYRVFFTADASAVEGDEQALDLCDRAFAESRCAAYLAFAQRETASFVWHKHRFHLEPTRLATVTAPLNGTRVRQWCLAGETAVGDALQDEWVVTWLLWRLSTAFQDDRLVVHVNDSDGEFLLIECADVLPDWVTPENSAGARAAATTAARDQ
;
A
#
# COMPACT_ATOMS: atom_id res chain seq x y z
N MET A 1 3.75 11.99 -34.91
CA MET A 1 3.65 11.20 -33.65
C MET A 1 5.05 11.12 -33.08
N LEU A 2 5.38 11.94 -32.09
CA LEU A 2 6.72 12.07 -31.53
C LEU A 2 6.60 12.11 -30.00
N PHE A 3 6.35 10.94 -29.43
CA PHE A 3 6.73 10.69 -28.04
C PHE A 3 7.48 9.35 -28.04
N PRO A 4 8.69 9.29 -27.46
CA PRO A 4 9.44 8.05 -27.38
C PRO A 4 8.70 7.04 -26.52
N SER A 5 8.85 5.75 -26.83
CA SER A 5 8.39 4.66 -25.97
C SER A 5 8.96 4.83 -24.56
N PRO A 6 8.21 4.48 -23.51
CA PRO A 6 8.66 4.65 -22.12
C PRO A 6 9.96 3.89 -21.93
N SER A 7 11.06 4.64 -21.75
CA SER A 7 12.35 4.09 -21.37
C SER A 7 12.31 3.71 -19.90
N VAL A 8 13.23 2.82 -19.54
CA VAL A 8 13.41 2.14 -18.25
C VAL A 8 13.66 3.07 -17.03
N ASP A 9 13.55 4.40 -17.16
CA ASP A 9 14.00 5.41 -16.18
C ASP A 9 12.88 6.21 -15.50
N ALA A 10 11.87 5.55 -14.93
CA ALA A 10 10.98 6.20 -13.97
C ALA A 10 11.18 5.58 -12.59
N THR A 11 12.06 6.19 -11.79
CA THR A 11 12.07 5.98 -10.33
C THR A 11 10.68 6.33 -9.81
N VAL A 12 10.08 5.37 -9.11
CA VAL A 12 8.65 5.41 -8.76
C VAL A 12 8.49 4.86 -7.36
N VAL A 13 7.86 5.65 -6.50
CA VAL A 13 7.45 5.23 -5.17
C VAL A 13 6.04 4.68 -5.24
N ARG A 14 5.89 3.38 -4.99
CA ARG A 14 4.60 2.70 -4.82
C ARG A 14 4.28 2.59 -3.35
N TYR A 15 3.03 2.80 -3.01
CA TYR A 15 2.58 2.67 -1.63
C TYR A 15 1.21 2.04 -1.55
N ARG A 16 1.01 1.31 -0.45
CA ARG A 16 -0.28 0.70 -0.10
C ARG A 16 -0.60 0.99 1.36
N VAL A 17 -1.86 1.31 1.62
CA VAL A 17 -2.41 1.55 2.95
C VAL A 17 -3.48 0.49 3.22
N PHE A 18 -3.25 -0.32 4.25
CA PHE A 18 -4.14 -1.40 4.67
C PHE A 18 -4.88 -1.01 5.93
N PHE A 19 -6.09 -1.55 6.07
CA PHE A 19 -6.96 -1.37 7.22
C PHE A 19 -7.10 -2.70 7.96
N THR A 20 -6.84 -2.69 9.27
CA THR A 20 -7.11 -3.86 10.11
C THR A 20 -8.46 -3.69 10.80
N ALA A 21 -9.33 -4.70 10.75
CA ALA A 21 -10.56 -4.71 11.52
C ALA A 21 -10.36 -5.46 12.84
N ASP A 22 -11.00 -4.99 13.91
CA ASP A 22 -11.17 -5.79 15.11
C ASP A 22 -11.89 -7.08 14.74
N ALA A 23 -11.35 -8.21 15.20
CA ALA A 23 -11.85 -9.54 14.93
C ALA A 23 -13.27 -9.71 15.48
N SER A 24 -14.27 -9.42 14.65
CA SER A 24 -15.62 -9.95 14.82
C SER A 24 -15.85 -10.97 13.71
N ALA A 25 -16.09 -12.22 14.11
CA ALA A 25 -16.46 -13.30 13.22
C ALA A 25 -17.85 -13.00 12.65
N VAL A 26 -17.90 -12.17 11.61
CA VAL A 26 -19.14 -11.91 10.89
C VAL A 26 -19.30 -13.02 9.86
N GLU A 27 -20.04 -14.06 10.24
CA GLU A 27 -20.74 -14.92 9.28
C GLU A 27 -21.80 -14.05 8.60
N GLY A 28 -21.47 -13.53 7.41
CA GLY A 28 -22.35 -12.68 6.63
C GLY A 28 -22.19 -12.98 5.15
N ASP A 29 -23.17 -12.53 4.35
CA ASP A 29 -23.13 -12.60 2.89
C ASP A 29 -21.84 -11.94 2.35
N GLU A 30 -20.96 -12.75 1.75
CA GLU A 30 -19.66 -12.32 1.26
C GLU A 30 -19.77 -11.15 0.28
N GLN A 31 -20.85 -11.09 -0.52
CA GLN A 31 -21.05 -10.01 -1.49
C GLN A 31 -21.43 -8.70 -0.80
N ALA A 32 -22.29 -8.76 0.21
CA ALA A 32 -22.67 -7.58 0.99
C ALA A 32 -21.49 -7.04 1.81
N LEU A 33 -20.65 -7.95 2.35
CA LEU A 33 -19.42 -7.60 3.04
C LEU A 33 -18.40 -6.93 2.12
N ASP A 34 -18.21 -7.44 0.89
CA ASP A 34 -17.29 -6.84 -0.10
C ASP A 34 -17.73 -5.43 -0.52
N LEU A 35 -19.04 -5.22 -0.74
CA LEU A 35 -19.58 -3.90 -1.04
C LEU A 35 -19.40 -2.91 0.11
N CYS A 36 -19.59 -3.36 1.36
CA CYS A 36 -19.36 -2.55 2.55
C CYS A 36 -17.88 -2.19 2.72
N ASP A 37 -16.98 -3.16 2.54
CA ASP A 37 -15.53 -2.94 2.58
C ASP A 37 -15.07 -1.97 1.48
N ARG A 38 -15.63 -2.08 0.27
CA ARG A 38 -15.38 -1.14 -0.82
C ARG A 38 -15.82 0.28 -0.47
N ALA A 39 -17.06 0.45 0.00
CA ALA A 39 -17.59 1.77 0.36
C ALA A 39 -16.79 2.40 1.51
N PHE A 40 -16.36 1.59 2.48
CA PHE A 40 -15.45 2.00 3.54
C PHE A 40 -14.11 2.49 2.97
N ALA A 41 -13.49 1.72 2.07
CA ALA A 41 -12.24 2.10 1.43
C ALA A 41 -12.38 3.39 0.60
N GLU A 42 -13.45 3.54 -0.18
CA GLU A 42 -13.74 4.77 -0.95
C GLU A 42 -13.88 5.99 -0.03
N SER A 43 -14.60 5.85 1.09
CA SER A 43 -14.75 6.93 2.09
C SER A 43 -13.41 7.31 2.72
N ARG A 44 -12.56 6.34 3.08
CA ARG A 44 -11.23 6.60 3.65
C ARG A 44 -10.28 7.20 2.63
N CYS A 45 -10.34 6.74 1.39
CA CYS A 45 -9.59 7.32 0.27
C CYS A 45 -9.86 8.82 0.14
N ALA A 46 -11.13 9.22 0.10
CA ALA A 46 -11.51 10.63 0.01
C ALA A 46 -10.98 11.44 1.21
N ALA A 47 -11.10 10.90 2.43
CA ALA A 47 -10.61 11.57 3.65
C ALA A 47 -9.09 11.75 3.63
N TYR A 48 -8.34 10.71 3.24
CA TYR A 48 -6.87 10.72 3.23
C TYR A 48 -6.33 11.62 2.12
N LEU A 49 -6.96 11.65 0.96
CA LEU A 49 -6.60 12.58 -0.11
C LEU A 49 -6.85 14.03 0.30
N ALA A 50 -7.97 14.33 0.95
CA ALA A 50 -8.24 15.67 1.47
C ALA A 50 -7.23 16.10 2.55
N PHE A 51 -6.82 15.16 3.42
CA PHE A 51 -5.73 15.37 4.38
C PHE A 51 -4.40 15.67 3.67
N ALA A 52 -3.99 14.83 2.72
CA ALA A 52 -2.73 14.97 2.00
C ALA A 52 -2.66 16.28 1.20
N GLN A 53 -3.77 16.69 0.57
CA GLN A 53 -3.87 17.98 -0.13
C GLN A 53 -3.64 19.17 0.81
N ARG A 54 -4.15 19.10 2.04
CA ARG A 54 -3.95 20.15 3.03
C ARG A 54 -2.50 20.20 3.50
N GLU A 55 -1.90 19.05 3.82
CA GLU A 55 -0.52 18.97 4.30
C GLU A 55 0.50 19.37 3.21
N THR A 56 0.17 19.20 1.93
CA THR A 56 1.03 19.55 0.79
C THR A 56 0.60 20.79 0.04
N ALA A 57 -0.26 21.63 0.62
CA ALA A 57 -0.81 22.81 -0.07
C ALA A 57 0.28 23.77 -0.58
N SER A 58 1.41 23.87 0.14
CA SER A 58 2.56 24.70 -0.23
C SER A 58 3.71 23.92 -0.87
N PHE A 59 3.57 22.60 -1.05
CA PHE A 59 4.62 21.76 -1.62
C PHE A 59 4.52 21.73 -3.15
N VAL A 60 5.66 21.89 -3.82
CA VAL A 60 5.74 21.86 -5.29
C VAL A 60 6.23 20.48 -5.71
N TRP A 61 5.31 19.68 -6.22
CA TRP A 61 5.58 18.36 -6.81
C TRP A 61 6.34 18.51 -8.13
N HIS A 62 7.35 17.66 -8.35
CA HIS A 62 8.16 17.71 -9.57
C HIS A 62 7.51 16.96 -10.73
N LYS A 63 6.92 15.80 -10.45
CA LYS A 63 6.29 14.95 -11.46
C LYS A 63 4.82 14.69 -11.12
N HIS A 64 4.55 13.72 -10.26
CA HIS A 64 3.19 13.31 -9.90
C HIS A 64 2.87 13.71 -8.48
N ARG A 65 1.62 14.14 -8.24
CA ARG A 65 1.13 14.37 -6.89
C ARG A 65 0.81 13.05 -6.21
N PHE A 66 0.87 13.06 -4.87
CA PHE A 66 0.33 11.98 -4.05
C PHE A 66 -1.13 11.68 -4.44
N HIS A 67 -1.44 10.41 -4.63
CA HIS A 67 -2.79 9.95 -4.91
C HIS A 67 -3.01 8.56 -4.31
N LEU A 68 -4.29 8.19 -4.14
CA LEU A 68 -4.71 6.91 -3.60
C LEU A 68 -5.94 6.46 -4.37
N GLU A 69 -6.02 5.16 -4.61
CA GLU A 69 -7.17 4.52 -5.25
C GLU A 69 -7.55 3.24 -4.49
N PRO A 70 -8.85 3.00 -4.25
CA PRO A 70 -9.32 1.74 -3.69
C PRO A 70 -8.95 0.56 -4.58
N THR A 71 -8.19 -0.38 -4.03
CA THR A 71 -7.69 -1.56 -4.73
C THR A 71 -8.18 -2.81 -4.01
N ARG A 72 -8.83 -3.70 -4.77
CA ARG A 72 -9.26 -5.00 -4.26
C ARG A 72 -8.06 -5.94 -4.17
N LEU A 73 -7.85 -6.53 -3.00
CA LEU A 73 -6.84 -7.55 -2.78
C LEU A 73 -7.40 -8.92 -3.16
N ALA A 74 -6.52 -9.81 -3.61
CA ALA A 74 -6.88 -11.22 -3.72
C ALA A 74 -7.23 -11.75 -2.32
N THR A 75 -8.31 -12.53 -2.22
CA THR A 75 -8.66 -13.22 -0.98
C THR A 75 -7.54 -14.19 -0.63
N VAL A 76 -6.70 -13.82 0.32
CA VAL A 76 -5.72 -14.72 0.94
C VAL A 76 -6.31 -15.15 2.27
N THR A 77 -6.46 -16.47 2.45
CA THR A 77 -6.89 -17.05 3.72
C THR A 77 -5.76 -16.85 4.74
N ALA A 78 -5.83 -15.82 5.56
CA ALA A 78 -4.84 -15.58 6.61
C ALA A 78 -4.90 -16.75 7.62
N PRO A 79 -3.82 -17.53 7.82
CA PRO A 79 -3.79 -18.56 8.84
C PRO A 79 -3.44 -17.92 10.19
N LEU A 80 -4.19 -18.32 11.23
CA LEU A 80 -3.78 -18.45 12.64
C LEU A 80 -4.16 -17.39 13.69
N ASN A 81 -4.46 -16.12 13.40
CA ASN A 81 -4.64 -15.12 14.49
C ASN A 81 -6.02 -14.44 14.61
N GLY A 82 -7.05 -14.88 13.90
CA GLY A 82 -8.41 -14.34 14.02
C GLY A 82 -8.59 -12.86 13.60
N THR A 83 -7.50 -12.13 13.34
CA THR A 83 -7.52 -10.74 12.86
C THR A 83 -7.97 -10.73 11.41
N ARG A 84 -9.06 -9.99 11.12
CA ARG A 84 -9.59 -9.88 9.76
C ARG A 84 -8.96 -8.70 9.05
N VAL A 85 -8.14 -8.98 8.04
CA VAL A 85 -7.69 -7.95 7.09
C VAL A 85 -8.84 -7.69 6.12
N ARG A 86 -9.17 -6.43 5.88
CA ARG A 86 -10.20 -6.09 4.87
C ARG A 86 -9.71 -6.47 3.47
N GLN A 87 -10.64 -6.91 2.61
CA GLN A 87 -10.31 -7.31 1.22
C GLN A 87 -9.98 -6.13 0.30
N TRP A 88 -10.07 -4.90 0.81
CA TRP A 88 -9.76 -3.66 0.09
C TRP A 88 -8.66 -2.89 0.81
N CYS A 89 -7.69 -2.39 0.04
CA CYS A 89 -6.67 -1.45 0.49
C CYS A 89 -6.71 -0.19 -0.37
N LEU A 90 -5.92 0.82 -0.01
CA LEU A 90 -5.66 1.97 -0.87
C LEU A 90 -4.27 1.84 -1.46
N ALA A 91 -4.12 2.03 -2.77
CA ALA A 91 -2.83 1.99 -3.44
C ALA A 91 -2.59 3.30 -4.19
N GLY A 92 -1.32 3.70 -4.26
CA GLY A 92 -0.90 4.86 -5.05
C GLY A 92 0.48 4.65 -5.62
N GLU A 93 0.78 5.43 -6.67
CA GLU A 93 2.07 5.39 -7.35
C GLU A 93 2.54 6.81 -7.66
N THR A 94 3.73 7.20 -7.21
CA THR A 94 4.26 8.54 -7.49
C THR A 94 5.56 8.41 -8.25
N ALA A 95 5.55 8.84 -9.50
CA ALA A 95 6.77 8.97 -10.28
C ALA A 95 7.59 10.12 -9.69
N VAL A 96 8.81 9.82 -9.27
CA VAL A 96 9.73 10.78 -8.61
C VAL A 96 10.93 11.08 -9.50
N GLY A 97 11.41 10.12 -10.29
CA GLY A 97 12.69 10.27 -11.01
C GLY A 97 13.81 10.61 -10.04
N ASP A 98 14.59 11.66 -10.33
CA ASP A 98 15.68 12.11 -9.45
C ASP A 98 15.20 13.04 -8.32
N ALA A 99 13.89 13.27 -8.18
CA ALA A 99 13.33 14.18 -7.19
C ALA A 99 13.23 13.50 -5.81
N LEU A 100 14.37 13.35 -5.14
CA LEU A 100 14.47 12.81 -3.77
C LEU A 100 13.49 13.48 -2.79
N GLN A 101 13.20 14.78 -2.99
CA GLN A 101 12.24 15.51 -2.17
C GLN A 101 10.81 14.96 -2.30
N ASP A 102 10.36 14.56 -3.49
CA ASP A 102 9.03 14.01 -3.71
C ASP A 102 8.90 12.65 -2.99
N GLU A 103 9.97 11.85 -2.97
CA GLU A 103 10.03 10.59 -2.20
C GLU A 103 9.84 10.84 -0.70
N TRP A 104 10.63 11.75 -0.13
CA TRP A 104 10.55 12.07 1.30
C TRP A 104 9.18 12.63 1.69
N VAL A 105 8.57 13.44 0.83
CA VAL A 105 7.23 13.98 1.11
C VAL A 105 6.17 12.89 1.02
N VAL A 106 6.25 11.95 0.08
CA VAL A 106 5.35 10.78 0.04
C VAL A 106 5.48 9.96 1.33
N THR A 107 6.70 9.62 1.74
CA THR A 107 6.95 8.85 2.97
C THR A 107 6.46 9.59 4.21
N TRP A 108 6.74 10.89 4.31
CA TRP A 108 6.28 11.75 5.41
C TRP A 108 4.75 11.85 5.45
N LEU A 109 4.09 11.99 4.30
CA LEU A 109 2.62 12.04 4.22
C LEU A 109 1.99 10.74 4.70
N LEU A 110 2.55 9.59 4.31
CA LEU A 110 2.05 8.30 4.72
C LEU A 110 2.19 8.08 6.24
N TRP A 111 3.30 8.52 6.82
CA TRP A 111 3.48 8.57 8.28
C TRP A 111 2.51 9.55 8.96
N ARG A 112 2.25 10.71 8.35
CA ARG A 112 1.25 11.67 8.86
C ARG A 112 -0.15 11.10 8.82
N LEU A 113 -0.51 10.36 7.78
CA LEU A 113 -1.79 9.65 7.69
C LEU A 113 -1.90 8.60 8.80
N SER A 114 -0.89 7.76 8.99
CA SER A 114 -0.93 6.71 10.01
C SER A 114 -1.03 7.25 11.44
N THR A 115 -0.42 8.41 11.71
CA THR A 115 -0.50 9.09 13.01
C THR A 115 -1.76 9.94 13.20
N ALA A 116 -2.35 10.47 12.12
CA ALA A 116 -3.58 11.26 12.20
C ALA A 116 -4.84 10.38 12.27
N PHE A 117 -4.79 9.16 11.74
CA PHE A 117 -5.92 8.22 11.65
C PHE A 117 -5.65 6.94 12.47
N GLN A 118 -5.24 7.10 13.74
CA GLN A 118 -4.88 5.97 14.61
C GLN A 118 -6.04 4.99 14.82
N ASP A 119 -7.28 5.49 14.86
CA ASP A 119 -8.49 4.67 14.99
C ASP A 119 -8.66 3.68 13.82
N ASP A 120 -8.11 3.99 12.66
CA ASP A 120 -8.19 3.13 11.47
C ASP A 120 -7.11 2.04 11.45
N ARG A 121 -6.17 2.05 12.41
CA ARG A 121 -5.07 1.08 12.57
C ARG A 121 -4.37 0.81 11.23
N LEU A 122 -3.82 1.86 10.65
CA LEU A 122 -3.22 1.80 9.32
C LEU A 122 -1.88 1.05 9.33
N VAL A 123 -1.74 0.13 8.38
CA VAL A 123 -0.44 -0.45 8.01
C VAL A 123 -0.06 0.10 6.65
N VAL A 124 1.12 0.69 6.54
CA VAL A 124 1.60 1.28 5.28
C VAL A 124 2.79 0.50 4.75
N HIS A 125 2.71 0.14 3.48
CA HIS A 125 3.79 -0.48 2.72
C HIS A 125 4.28 0.49 1.66
N VAL A 126 5.60 0.73 1.58
CA VAL A 126 6.22 1.63 0.60
C VAL A 126 7.39 0.94 -0.09
N ASN A 127 7.37 0.96 -1.42
CA ASN A 127 8.39 0.37 -2.29
C ASN A 127 8.90 1.44 -3.26
N ASP A 128 10.20 1.44 -3.51
CA ASP A 128 10.82 2.19 -4.60
C ASP A 128 11.21 1.25 -5.76
N SER A 129 11.63 1.80 -6.90
CA SER A 129 12.24 1.09 -8.04
C SER A 129 13.42 0.19 -7.66
N ASP A 130 14.14 0.49 -6.58
CA ASP A 130 15.28 -0.32 -6.11
C ASP A 130 14.87 -1.47 -5.16
N GLY A 131 13.60 -1.54 -4.72
CA GLY A 131 13.08 -2.59 -3.83
C GLY A 131 12.13 -2.09 -2.74
N GLU A 132 11.96 -2.90 -1.69
CA GLU A 132 11.21 -2.49 -0.48
C GLU A 132 11.95 -1.34 0.23
N PHE A 133 11.29 -0.20 0.40
CA PHE A 133 11.91 1.02 0.94
C PHE A 133 11.56 1.22 2.43
N LEU A 134 10.30 1.03 2.83
CA LEU A 134 9.86 1.23 4.21
C LEU A 134 8.51 0.54 4.49
N LEU A 135 8.45 -0.32 5.50
CA LEU A 135 7.20 -0.72 6.14
C LEU A 135 6.98 0.21 7.34
N ILE A 136 5.95 1.07 7.28
CA ILE A 136 5.54 1.88 8.42
C ILE A 136 4.38 1.16 9.07
N GLU A 137 4.70 0.47 10.15
CA GLU A 137 3.70 -0.08 11.04
C GLU A 137 3.29 0.96 12.06
N CYS A 138 1.99 1.24 12.13
CA CYS A 138 1.42 2.15 13.12
C CYS A 138 0.39 1.44 13.99
N ALA A 139 0.79 0.29 14.50
CA ALA A 139 0.17 -0.33 15.65
C ALA A 139 1.23 -0.47 16.74
N ASP A 140 0.92 -0.08 17.97
CA ASP A 140 1.68 -0.41 19.18
C ASP A 140 1.74 -1.94 19.47
N VAL A 141 1.46 -2.79 18.48
CA VAL A 141 1.64 -4.24 18.56
C VAL A 141 1.79 -4.78 17.15
N LEU A 142 3.02 -5.11 16.75
CA LEU A 142 3.23 -6.14 15.74
C LEU A 142 2.66 -7.45 16.29
N PRO A 143 1.70 -8.11 15.62
CA PRO A 143 1.44 -9.51 15.91
C PRO A 143 2.58 -10.36 15.30
N ASP A 144 3.03 -11.37 16.04
CA ASP A 144 4.26 -12.18 15.81
C ASP A 144 4.38 -12.90 14.44
N TRP A 145 3.43 -12.73 13.52
CA TRP A 145 3.37 -13.42 12.23
C TRP A 145 3.92 -12.61 11.05
N VAL A 146 4.30 -11.34 11.23
CA VAL A 146 5.06 -10.61 10.21
C VAL A 146 6.53 -10.97 10.37
N THR A 147 6.93 -12.06 9.70
CA THR A 147 8.35 -12.37 9.49
C THR A 147 8.78 -11.85 8.10
N PRO A 148 10.03 -11.39 7.95
CA PRO A 148 10.55 -10.81 6.69
C PRO A 148 10.25 -11.67 5.44
N GLU A 149 10.20 -12.98 5.61
CA GLU A 149 9.92 -13.99 4.59
C GLU A 149 8.49 -13.91 4.02
N ASN A 150 7.55 -13.26 4.70
CA ASN A 150 6.11 -13.27 4.39
C ASN A 150 5.71 -12.01 3.62
N SER A 151 6.55 -10.97 3.72
CA SER A 151 6.49 -9.70 3.00
C SER A 151 7.09 -9.78 1.59
N ALA A 152 7.89 -10.81 1.30
CA ALA A 152 8.45 -11.05 -0.03
C ALA A 152 7.45 -11.85 -0.89
N GLY A 153 6.66 -11.12 -1.70
CA GLY A 153 5.81 -11.72 -2.72
C GLY A 153 6.60 -12.66 -3.64
N ALA A 154 6.13 -13.90 -3.76
CA ALA A 154 6.70 -14.97 -4.56
C ALA A 154 7.13 -14.50 -5.96
N ARG A 155 8.44 -14.48 -6.20
CA ARG A 155 9.00 -14.42 -7.55
C ARG A 155 9.32 -15.84 -7.98
N ALA A 156 8.51 -16.35 -8.89
CA ALA A 156 8.74 -17.60 -9.58
C ALA A 156 10.16 -17.63 -10.18
N ALA A 157 10.95 -18.63 -9.80
CA ALA A 157 12.14 -19.03 -10.55
C ALA A 157 11.81 -20.34 -11.28
N ALA A 158 11.36 -20.20 -12.52
CA ALA A 158 11.43 -21.28 -13.48
C ALA A 158 12.88 -21.43 -13.99
N THR A 159 13.31 -22.68 -14.08
CA THR A 159 14.35 -23.21 -14.98
C THR A 159 15.83 -22.93 -14.64
N THR A 160 16.55 -24.00 -14.30
CA THR A 160 17.74 -24.42 -15.06
C THR A 160 17.91 -25.93 -14.94
N ALA A 161 17.75 -26.61 -16.08
CA ALA A 161 18.18 -27.97 -16.27
C ALA A 161 19.72 -28.00 -16.39
N ALA A 162 20.37 -28.87 -15.63
CA ALA A 162 21.71 -29.39 -15.88
C ALA A 162 21.66 -30.87 -15.42
N ARG A 163 21.41 -31.79 -16.35
CA ARG A 163 22.42 -32.55 -17.10
C ARG A 163 23.24 -33.44 -16.16
N ASP A 164 22.72 -34.65 -15.97
CA ASP A 164 23.50 -35.79 -15.48
C ASP A 164 23.13 -37.03 -16.29
N GLN A 165 23.92 -37.27 -17.34
CA GLN A 165 24.33 -38.53 -17.96
C GLN A 165 25.09 -38.24 -19.27
#